data_AF-M0NG53-F1
#
_entry.id   AF-M0NG53-F1
#
_cell.length_a   1.000
_cell.length_b   1.000
_cell.length_c   1.000
_cell.angle_alpha   90.00
_cell.angle_beta   90.00
_cell.angle_gamma   90.00
#
_symmetry.space_group_name_H-M   'P 1'
#
loop_
_entity.id
_entity.type
_entity.pdbx_description
1 polymer ?
#
loop_
_entity_poly.entity_id
_entity_poly.type
_entity_poly.pdbx_seq_one_letter_code
_entity_poly.pdbx_strand_id
1 'polypeptide(L)'
;MAIPFGATWGTLIERCEKLPEEATLITPLASTRFQITDVQDQRLIIEDVDSGDSQPLQREQFEALAEHTREAIDGYELSRLPTQAEPYAAVLALHPRYVLDERENTLTELDEADENAVLDDTPHLSMAGDNDNDTEREEPNVSVYSDMLLLLDALEREDLTALETIETPALVNLYTLLSDVQRNANSLRTDVSDVLLERVGHDRPVHGQYGSIQRTTRRNRSLKDDEQVLGALEDAGIARERVVSIDRGKVDEALDVVSVPESDVYDIDESEYVRKAEVDNERKETRLQGLKDRLAVSDDPEADVLRQEVDRLEQEIEELTEFSPASTFDEQTERG
;
A
#
# COMPACT_ATOMS: atom_id res chain seq x y z
N MET A 1 19.43 13.65 28.96
CA MET A 1 20.80 13.35 29.45
C MET A 1 21.42 12.50 28.36
N ALA A 2 22.52 12.93 27.75
CA ALA A 2 23.12 12.20 26.63
C ALA A 2 23.50 10.78 27.08
N ILE A 3 23.05 9.77 26.34
CA ILE A 3 23.41 8.38 26.61
C ILE A 3 24.90 8.24 26.26
N PRO A 4 25.74 7.70 27.15
CA PRO A 4 27.14 7.47 26.81
C PRO A 4 27.19 6.48 25.65
N PHE A 5 28.05 6.72 24.66
CA PHE A 5 28.15 5.88 23.47
C PHE A 5 28.41 4.40 23.79
N GLY A 6 29.06 4.10 24.93
CA GLY A 6 29.22 2.73 25.41
C GLY A 6 27.90 1.96 25.61
N ALA A 7 26.81 2.62 25.97
CA ALA A 7 25.49 1.97 26.07
C ALA A 7 24.88 1.72 24.68
N THR A 8 25.01 2.68 23.75
CA THR A 8 24.65 2.49 22.33
C THR A 8 25.42 1.33 21.71
N TRP A 9 26.73 1.27 21.96
CA TRP A 9 27.61 0.18 21.50
C TRP A 9 27.20 -1.17 22.08
N GLY A 10 26.87 -1.23 23.38
CA GLY A 10 26.40 -2.47 24.01
C GLY A 10 25.13 -3.02 23.37
N THR A 11 24.13 -2.16 23.12
CA THR A 11 22.90 -2.54 22.40
C THR A 11 23.21 -2.98 20.98
N LEU A 12 24.12 -2.29 20.29
CA LEU A 12 24.50 -2.59 18.92
C LEU A 12 25.19 -3.96 18.79
N ILE A 13 26.11 -4.28 19.71
CA ILE A 13 26.75 -5.59 19.81
C ILE A 13 25.70 -6.68 20.07
N GLU A 14 24.80 -6.47 21.04
CA GLU A 14 23.72 -7.42 21.34
C GLU A 14 22.83 -7.68 20.11
N ARG A 15 22.55 -6.65 19.32
CA ARG A 15 21.80 -6.79 18.06
C ARG A 15 22.57 -7.59 17.03
N CYS A 16 23.85 -7.29 16.84
CA CYS A 16 24.71 -8.00 15.88
C CYS A 16 24.89 -9.47 16.27
N GLU A 17 25.05 -9.81 17.55
CA GLU A 17 25.15 -11.19 18.03
C GLU A 17 23.84 -11.99 17.88
N LYS A 18 22.70 -11.28 17.85
CA LYS A 18 21.38 -11.88 17.62
C LYS A 18 21.02 -12.00 16.15
N LEU A 19 21.81 -11.43 15.25
CA LEU A 19 21.61 -11.65 13.82
C LEU A 19 21.92 -13.12 13.49
N PRO A 20 21.12 -13.76 12.64
CA PRO A 20 21.45 -15.06 12.05
C PRO A 20 22.78 -15.00 11.31
N GLU A 21 23.50 -16.12 11.29
CA GLU A 21 24.82 -16.25 10.63
C GLU A 21 24.77 -15.90 9.12
N GLU A 22 23.60 -16.01 8.50
CA GLU A 22 23.36 -15.72 7.08
C GLU A 22 22.73 -14.33 6.83
N ALA A 23 22.53 -13.52 7.87
CA ALA A 23 21.93 -12.19 7.76
C ALA A 23 22.81 -11.26 6.91
N THR A 24 22.23 -10.74 5.81
CA THR A 24 22.91 -9.85 4.88
C THR A 24 22.44 -8.42 5.06
N LEU A 25 23.37 -7.51 5.28
CA LEU A 25 23.15 -6.08 5.35
C LEU A 25 23.46 -5.41 4.00
N ILE A 26 22.76 -4.31 3.70
CA ILE A 26 22.90 -3.54 2.47
C ILE A 26 23.34 -2.11 2.81
N THR A 27 24.41 -1.62 2.18
CA THR A 27 24.85 -0.24 2.34
C THR A 27 23.87 0.75 1.69
N PRO A 28 23.64 1.94 2.28
CA PRO A 28 22.56 2.84 1.85
C PRO A 28 22.75 3.56 0.51
N LEU A 29 23.97 3.75 -0.01
CA LEU A 29 24.19 4.47 -1.29
C LEU A 29 24.67 3.53 -2.39
N ALA A 30 25.65 2.67 -2.08
CA ALA A 30 26.24 1.75 -3.03
C ALA A 30 25.41 0.47 -3.23
N SER A 31 24.40 0.24 -2.38
CA SER A 31 23.60 -1.00 -2.35
C SER A 31 24.45 -2.28 -2.30
N THR A 32 25.64 -2.20 -1.72
CA THR A 32 26.58 -3.31 -1.55
C THR A 32 26.12 -4.21 -0.41
N ARG A 33 26.16 -5.52 -0.65
CA ARG A 33 25.73 -6.55 0.29
C ARG A 33 26.91 -7.05 1.12
N PHE A 34 26.75 -7.11 2.43
CA PHE A 34 27.78 -7.64 3.34
C PHE A 34 27.16 -8.39 4.50
N GLN A 35 27.90 -9.31 5.10
CA GLN A 35 27.50 -10.05 6.30
C GLN A 35 28.39 -9.68 7.47
N ILE A 36 27.88 -9.74 8.70
CA ILE A 36 28.71 -9.64 9.90
C ILE A 36 29.19 -11.04 10.25
N THR A 37 30.49 -11.29 10.09
CA THR A 37 31.09 -12.61 10.29
C THR A 37 31.68 -12.80 11.68
N ASP A 38 32.00 -11.71 12.38
CA ASP A 38 32.52 -11.77 13.75
C ASP A 38 32.20 -10.50 14.53
N VAL A 39 31.85 -10.67 15.81
CA VAL A 39 31.46 -9.59 16.72
C VAL A 39 32.45 -9.56 17.89
N GLN A 40 33.16 -8.44 18.04
CA GLN A 40 34.17 -8.27 19.09
C GLN A 40 33.90 -7.01 19.92
N ASP A 41 34.42 -6.97 21.15
CA ASP A 41 34.22 -5.86 22.10
C ASP A 41 34.52 -4.46 21.53
N GLN A 42 35.46 -4.36 20.59
CA GLN A 42 35.94 -3.09 20.01
C GLN A 42 35.75 -2.96 18.50
N ARG A 43 35.23 -3.99 17.82
CA ARG A 43 35.04 -3.96 16.36
C ARG A 43 34.09 -5.05 15.89
N LEU A 44 33.55 -4.86 14.70
CA LEU A 44 32.82 -5.88 13.95
C LEU A 44 33.66 -6.28 12.73
N ILE A 45 33.64 -7.55 12.33
CA ILE A 45 34.21 -7.99 11.07
C ILE A 45 33.05 -8.20 10.11
N ILE A 46 33.13 -7.56 8.95
CA ILE A 46 32.17 -7.78 7.87
C ILE A 46 32.86 -8.38 6.66
N GLU A 47 32.09 -9.10 5.85
CA GLU A 47 32.53 -9.68 4.59
C GLU A 47 31.55 -9.28 3.50
N ASP A 48 32.08 -8.73 2.41
CA ASP A 48 31.29 -8.40 1.21
C ASP A 48 30.85 -9.69 0.51
N VAL A 49 29.55 -9.81 0.23
CA VAL A 49 28.96 -11.06 -0.30
C VAL A 49 29.37 -11.34 -1.74
N ASP A 50 29.61 -10.29 -2.54
CA ASP A 50 29.89 -10.42 -3.97
C ASP A 50 31.40 -10.64 -4.24
N SER A 51 32.27 -10.02 -3.44
CA SER A 51 33.73 -10.06 -3.59
C SER A 51 34.44 -10.99 -2.61
N GLY A 52 33.82 -11.31 -1.46
CA GLY A 52 34.46 -12.04 -0.36
C GLY A 52 35.51 -11.21 0.40
N ASP A 53 35.56 -9.89 0.16
CA ASP A 53 36.52 -9.02 0.83
C ASP A 53 36.08 -8.75 2.27
N SER A 54 36.95 -9.07 3.23
CA SER A 54 36.71 -8.84 4.65
C SER A 54 37.30 -7.50 5.12
N GLN A 55 36.51 -6.74 5.88
CA GLN A 55 36.92 -5.47 6.47
C GLN A 55 36.46 -5.32 7.93
N PRO A 56 37.31 -4.75 8.82
CA PRO A 56 36.94 -4.46 10.19
C PRO A 56 36.25 -3.09 10.33
N LEU A 57 35.09 -3.06 10.99
CA LEU A 57 34.41 -1.85 11.42
C LEU A 57 34.76 -1.52 12.87
N GLN A 58 35.46 -0.41 13.10
CA GLN A 58 35.99 -0.03 14.41
C GLN A 58 34.94 0.72 15.25
N ARG A 59 34.85 0.40 16.54
CA ARG A 59 33.95 1.08 17.49
C ARG A 59 34.09 2.61 17.46
N GLU A 60 35.32 3.12 17.36
CA GLU A 60 35.58 4.57 17.38
C GLU A 60 34.97 5.29 16.18
N GLN A 61 34.84 4.60 15.03
CA GLN A 61 34.21 5.18 13.84
C GLN A 61 32.68 5.21 13.98
N PHE A 62 32.08 4.23 14.66
CA PHE A 62 30.67 4.31 15.06
C PHE A 62 30.43 5.46 16.04
N GLU A 63 31.34 5.69 16.99
CA GLU A 63 31.23 6.79 17.96
C GLU A 63 31.28 8.15 17.26
N ALA A 64 32.21 8.32 16.32
CA ALA A 64 32.32 9.53 15.52
C ALA A 64 31.06 9.76 14.65
N LEU A 65 30.54 8.72 13.99
CA LEU A 65 29.32 8.83 13.19
C LEU A 65 28.11 9.18 14.06
N ALA A 66 27.94 8.52 15.21
CA ALA A 66 26.88 8.81 16.17
C ALA A 66 26.95 10.24 16.72
N GLU A 67 28.15 10.75 17.00
CA GLU A 67 28.35 12.13 17.43
C GLU A 67 27.95 13.12 16.34
N HIS A 68 28.39 12.91 15.09
CA HIS A 68 28.00 13.75 13.97
C HIS A 68 26.50 13.70 13.66
N THR A 69 25.86 12.54 13.79
CA THR A 69 24.41 12.39 13.67
C THR A 69 23.66 13.17 14.74
N ARG A 70 24.14 13.16 15.98
CA ARG A 70 23.52 13.91 17.08
C ARG A 70 23.68 15.43 16.95
N GLU A 71 24.81 15.88 16.41
CA GLU A 71 25.10 17.31 16.22
C GLU A 71 24.34 17.90 15.02
N ALA A 72 23.91 17.07 14.08
CA ALA A 72 23.17 17.50 12.90
C ALA A 72 21.72 17.86 13.24
N ILE A 73 21.29 19.05 12.84
CA ILE A 73 19.94 19.57 13.11
C ILE A 73 18.86 18.77 12.36
N ASP A 74 19.15 18.39 11.12
CA ASP A 74 18.23 17.69 10.21
C ASP A 74 18.69 16.24 9.93
N GLY A 75 19.53 15.67 10.81
CA GLY A 75 20.18 14.37 10.58
C GLY A 75 21.45 14.45 9.75
N TYR A 76 22.26 13.40 9.80
CA TYR A 76 23.54 13.32 9.08
C TYR A 76 23.31 12.95 7.61
N GLU A 77 23.72 13.81 6.69
CA GLU A 77 23.64 13.55 5.24
C GLU A 77 24.53 12.36 4.82
N LEU A 78 23.92 11.26 4.39
CA LEU A 78 24.61 10.03 4.01
C LEU A 78 25.53 10.23 2.81
N SER A 79 25.21 11.15 1.89
CA SER A 79 26.06 11.49 0.73
C SER A 79 27.43 12.05 1.11
N ARG A 80 27.63 12.44 2.37
CA ARG A 80 28.93 12.86 2.90
C ARG A 80 29.78 11.70 3.40
N LEU A 81 29.22 10.49 3.54
CA LEU A 81 29.98 9.31 3.89
C LEU A 81 30.93 8.94 2.74
N PRO A 82 32.20 8.67 3.04
CA PRO A 82 33.04 7.88 2.14
C PRO A 82 32.37 6.53 1.85
N THR A 83 32.53 5.98 0.65
CA THR A 83 31.96 4.68 0.25
C THR A 83 32.35 3.55 1.22
N GLN A 84 33.59 3.55 1.72
CA GLN A 84 34.06 2.57 2.72
C GLN A 84 33.45 2.75 4.12
N ALA A 85 32.78 3.88 4.36
CA ALA A 85 32.14 4.20 5.63
C ALA A 85 30.64 3.88 5.63
N GLU A 86 30.05 3.55 4.48
CA GLU A 86 28.63 3.21 4.38
C GLU A 86 28.19 2.03 5.27
N PRO A 87 28.99 0.95 5.46
CA PRO A 87 28.63 -0.13 6.37
C PRO A 87 28.42 0.33 7.81
N TYR A 88 29.08 1.40 8.25
CA TYR A 88 28.85 1.95 9.59
C TYR A 88 27.45 2.51 9.76
N ALA A 89 26.90 3.17 8.73
CA ALA A 89 25.54 3.70 8.78
C ALA A 89 24.50 2.56 8.77
N ALA A 90 24.69 1.56 7.90
CA ALA A 90 23.80 0.40 7.83
C ALA A 90 23.78 -0.39 9.15
N VAL A 91 24.94 -0.63 9.75
CA VAL A 91 25.03 -1.33 11.04
C VAL A 91 24.46 -0.47 12.17
N LEU A 92 24.76 0.84 12.21
CA LEU A 92 24.26 1.73 13.27
C LEU A 92 22.73 1.80 13.29
N ALA A 93 22.08 1.66 12.14
CA ALA A 93 20.62 1.59 12.01
C ALA A 93 19.97 0.34 12.65
N LEU A 94 20.76 -0.69 13.02
CA LEU A 94 20.27 -1.82 13.83
C LEU A 94 19.92 -1.41 15.27
N HIS A 95 20.40 -0.25 15.70
CA HIS A 95 20.08 0.29 17.00
C HIS A 95 18.73 1.04 16.94
N PRO A 96 17.75 0.76 17.83
CA PRO A 96 16.40 1.36 17.84
C PRO A 96 16.28 2.89 17.94
N ARG A 97 17.41 3.59 18.06
CA ARG A 97 17.44 5.06 18.14
C ARG A 97 17.97 5.67 16.84
N TYR A 98 18.48 4.88 15.91
CA TYR A 98 19.02 5.40 14.67
C TYR A 98 18.10 4.99 13.55
N VAL A 99 17.60 5.99 12.83
CA VAL A 99 16.76 5.78 11.65
C VAL A 99 17.58 6.20 10.44
N LEU A 100 17.71 5.26 9.52
CA LEU A 100 18.29 5.50 8.22
C LEU A 100 17.14 5.79 7.25
N ASP A 101 17.09 7.02 6.74
CA ASP A 101 16.12 7.46 5.75
C ASP A 101 16.83 7.58 4.38
N GLU A 102 16.68 6.56 3.54
CA GLU A 102 17.21 6.56 2.16
C GLU A 102 16.59 7.67 1.30
N ARG A 103 15.34 8.07 1.57
CA ARG A 103 14.61 9.07 0.76
C ARG A 103 15.15 10.47 1.02
N GLU A 104 15.29 10.84 2.28
CA GLU A 104 15.88 12.13 2.67
C GLU A 104 17.41 12.05 2.67
N ASN A 105 17.98 10.86 2.45
CA ASN A 105 19.41 10.59 2.42
C ASN A 105 20.10 11.01 3.73
N THR A 106 19.46 10.69 4.85
CA THR A 106 19.91 11.08 6.20
C THR A 106 19.93 9.91 7.18
N LEU A 107 20.83 9.99 8.15
CA LEU A 107 20.85 9.16 9.34
C LEU A 107 20.53 10.04 10.55
N THR A 108 19.47 9.71 11.29
CA THR A 108 18.95 10.54 12.38
C THR A 108 18.93 9.77 13.70
N GLU A 109 19.36 10.40 14.79
CA GLU A 109 19.18 9.87 16.15
C GLU A 109 17.84 10.34 16.72
N LEU A 110 16.98 9.40 17.12
CA LEU A 110 15.70 9.65 17.80
C LEU A 110 15.92 9.96 19.29
N ASP A 111 15.07 10.82 19.84
CA ASP A 111 15.05 11.14 21.27
C ASP A 111 14.68 9.93 22.14
N GLU A 112 13.76 9.09 21.65
CA GLU A 112 13.31 7.84 22.28
C GLU A 112 13.57 6.65 21.36
N ALA A 113 13.81 5.47 21.93
CA ALA A 113 14.02 4.25 21.15
C ALA A 113 12.70 3.78 20.53
N ASP A 114 12.70 3.54 19.22
CA ASP A 114 11.59 2.95 18.48
C ASP A 114 12.00 1.55 17.99
N GLU A 115 11.46 0.53 18.64
CA GLU A 115 11.70 -0.88 18.29
C GLU A 115 11.12 -1.23 16.90
N ASN A 116 10.11 -0.50 16.43
CA ASN A 116 9.51 -0.72 15.11
C ASN A 116 10.36 -0.11 13.98
N ALA A 117 11.31 0.76 14.30
CA ALA A 117 12.28 1.24 13.32
C ALA A 117 13.29 0.14 12.91
N VAL A 118 13.39 -0.94 13.70
CA VAL A 118 14.34 -2.04 13.51
C VAL A 118 13.65 -3.34 13.07
N LEU A 119 12.36 -3.51 13.37
CA LEU A 119 11.61 -4.74 13.15
C LEU A 119 10.59 -4.53 12.00
N ASP A 120 10.66 -5.40 10.99
CA ASP A 120 9.74 -5.59 9.85
C ASP A 120 9.81 -4.65 8.62
N ASP A 121 10.58 -3.56 8.63
CA ASP A 121 10.61 -2.66 7.45
C ASP A 121 11.96 -1.97 7.21
N THR A 122 13.08 -2.51 7.70
CA THR A 122 14.41 -1.99 7.34
C THR A 122 14.79 -2.47 5.93
N PRO A 123 14.82 -1.61 4.90
CA PRO A 123 15.14 -1.99 3.51
C PRO A 123 16.58 -2.50 3.32
N HIS A 124 17.39 -2.50 4.39
CA HIS A 124 18.81 -2.82 4.38
C HIS A 124 19.17 -4.17 5.02
N LEU A 125 18.20 -4.94 5.50
CA LEU A 125 18.42 -6.29 6.02
C LEU A 125 17.75 -7.29 5.07
N SER A 126 18.58 -8.02 4.33
CA SER A 126 18.19 -9.19 3.57
C SER A 126 18.58 -10.43 4.37
N MET A 127 17.62 -11.07 5.02
CA MET A 127 17.86 -12.32 5.71
C MET A 127 17.98 -13.43 4.67
N ALA A 128 19.20 -13.84 4.30
CA ALA A 128 19.38 -15.18 3.76
C ALA A 128 19.24 -16.12 4.96
N GLY A 129 18.39 -17.14 4.87
CA GLY A 129 18.05 -18.02 5.99
C GLY A 129 16.58 -18.01 6.40
N ASP A 130 15.73 -17.18 5.81
CA ASP A 130 14.27 -17.24 6.02
C ASP A 130 13.57 -18.32 5.16
N ASN A 131 14.32 -19.30 4.64
CA ASN A 131 13.77 -20.45 3.92
C ASN A 131 13.63 -21.71 4.81
N ASP A 132 13.86 -21.64 6.12
CA ASP A 132 13.63 -22.79 7.02
C ASP A 132 12.84 -22.45 8.30
N ASN A 133 12.37 -21.20 8.43
CA ASN A 133 11.10 -20.95 9.09
C ASN A 133 10.08 -20.82 7.97
N ASP A 134 9.38 -21.93 7.72
CA ASP A 134 8.08 -21.98 7.08
C ASP A 134 7.06 -21.20 7.97
N THR A 135 7.31 -19.91 8.20
CA THR A 135 6.22 -18.94 8.28
C THR A 135 5.72 -18.85 6.85
N GLU A 136 5.00 -19.90 6.46
CA GLU A 136 4.21 -20.00 5.24
C GLU A 136 3.60 -18.62 5.04
N ARG A 137 4.02 -17.95 3.95
CA ARG A 137 3.64 -16.56 3.65
C ARG A 137 2.18 -16.36 4.04
N GLU A 138 1.93 -15.62 5.12
CA GLU A 138 0.56 -15.42 5.57
C GLU A 138 -0.17 -14.51 4.60
N GLU A 139 -0.98 -15.12 3.74
CA GLU A 139 -1.76 -14.37 2.77
C GLU A 139 -2.80 -13.49 3.46
N PRO A 140 -2.97 -12.23 3.03
CA PRO A 140 -4.02 -11.38 3.54
C PRO A 140 -5.39 -12.05 3.35
N ASN A 141 -6.09 -12.30 4.46
CA ASN A 141 -7.44 -12.84 4.42
C ASN A 141 -8.47 -11.75 4.08
N VAL A 142 -8.40 -11.22 2.85
CA VAL A 142 -9.32 -10.23 2.30
C VAL A 142 -9.67 -10.63 0.87
N SER A 143 -10.96 -10.64 0.51
CA SER A 143 -11.43 -11.13 -0.80
C SER A 143 -10.76 -10.45 -2.00
N VAL A 144 -10.44 -9.16 -1.88
CA VAL A 144 -9.77 -8.41 -2.97
C VAL A 144 -8.38 -8.97 -3.29
N TYR A 145 -7.71 -9.60 -2.33
CA TYR A 145 -6.34 -10.09 -2.50
C TYR A 145 -6.29 -11.26 -3.50
N SER A 146 -7.13 -12.29 -3.30
CA SER A 146 -7.22 -13.43 -4.22
C SER A 146 -7.64 -13.00 -5.63
N ASP A 147 -8.64 -12.11 -5.73
CA ASP A 147 -9.16 -11.67 -7.02
C ASP A 147 -8.14 -10.80 -7.77
N MET A 148 -7.32 -10.03 -7.06
CA MET A 148 -6.23 -9.27 -7.66
C MET A 148 -5.12 -10.16 -8.21
N LEU A 149 -4.81 -11.28 -7.53
CA LEU A 149 -3.83 -12.25 -8.03
C LEU A 149 -4.33 -12.92 -9.31
N LEU A 150 -5.58 -13.39 -9.33
CA LEU A 150 -6.21 -13.96 -10.52
C LEU A 150 -6.30 -12.94 -11.67
N LEU A 151 -6.61 -11.68 -11.36
CA LEU A 151 -6.61 -10.63 -12.36
C LEU A 151 -5.20 -10.38 -12.89
N LEU A 152 -4.17 -10.26 -12.04
CA LEU A 152 -2.79 -10.05 -12.47
C LEU A 152 -2.35 -11.15 -13.45
N ASP A 153 -2.59 -12.40 -13.06
CA ASP A 153 -2.33 -13.61 -13.83
C ASP A 153 -3.07 -13.60 -15.19
N ALA A 154 -4.35 -13.19 -15.24
CA ALA A 154 -5.07 -13.02 -16.50
C ALA A 154 -4.53 -11.86 -17.37
N LEU A 155 -4.07 -10.77 -16.76
CA LEU A 155 -3.49 -9.63 -17.48
C LEU A 155 -2.10 -9.95 -18.07
N GLU A 156 -1.37 -10.91 -17.49
CA GLU A 156 -0.06 -11.35 -17.99
C GLU A 156 -0.16 -12.29 -19.21
N ARG A 157 -1.28 -13.01 -19.36
CA ARG A 157 -1.52 -13.91 -20.51
C ARG A 157 -2.04 -13.18 -21.77
N GLU A 158 -2.69 -12.03 -21.60
CA GLU A 158 -3.40 -11.34 -22.68
C GLU A 158 -2.74 -10.03 -23.11
N ASP A 159 -2.67 -9.76 -24.42
CA ASP A 159 -2.24 -8.44 -24.92
C ASP A 159 -3.40 -7.44 -24.87
N LEU A 160 -3.48 -6.72 -23.75
CA LEU A 160 -4.51 -5.72 -23.50
C LEU A 160 -4.42 -4.49 -24.41
N THR A 161 -3.35 -4.34 -25.18
CA THR A 161 -3.23 -3.23 -26.14
C THR A 161 -4.03 -3.46 -27.42
N ALA A 162 -4.52 -4.69 -27.64
CA ALA A 162 -5.30 -5.11 -28.79
C ALA A 162 -6.55 -5.93 -28.38
N LEU A 163 -7.41 -5.36 -27.52
CA LEU A 163 -8.60 -6.03 -26.97
C LEU A 163 -9.53 -6.64 -28.04
N GLU A 164 -9.60 -6.06 -29.24
CA GLU A 164 -10.40 -6.56 -30.35
C GLU A 164 -9.92 -7.91 -30.92
N THR A 165 -8.68 -8.29 -30.61
CA THR A 165 -8.06 -9.55 -31.04
C THR A 165 -8.20 -10.67 -30.01
N ILE A 166 -8.58 -10.33 -28.77
CA ILE A 166 -8.79 -11.28 -27.68
C ILE A 166 -10.09 -12.05 -27.93
N GLU A 167 -10.06 -13.36 -27.68
CA GLU A 167 -11.22 -14.22 -27.86
C GLU A 167 -12.33 -13.89 -26.85
N THR A 168 -13.59 -14.13 -27.25
CA THR A 168 -14.75 -13.80 -26.39
C THR A 168 -14.70 -14.46 -25.01
N PRO A 169 -14.29 -15.74 -24.85
CA PRO A 169 -14.14 -16.36 -23.53
C PRO A 169 -13.15 -15.61 -22.62
N ALA A 170 -11.97 -15.25 -23.15
CA ALA A 170 -10.97 -14.47 -22.41
C ALA A 170 -11.48 -13.07 -22.02
N LEU A 171 -12.21 -12.39 -22.92
CA LEU A 171 -12.86 -11.11 -22.60
C LEU A 171 -13.92 -11.24 -21.49
N VAL A 172 -14.69 -12.34 -21.46
CA VAL A 172 -15.67 -12.61 -20.40
C VAL A 172 -14.96 -12.84 -19.06
N ASN A 173 -13.85 -13.58 -19.07
CA ASN A 173 -13.03 -13.81 -17.87
C ASN A 173 -12.48 -12.49 -17.33
N LEU A 174 -11.84 -11.68 -18.19
CA LEU A 174 -11.32 -10.35 -17.83
C LEU A 174 -12.43 -9.44 -17.26
N TYR A 175 -13.58 -9.39 -17.92
CA TYR A 175 -14.72 -8.58 -17.44
C TYR A 175 -15.19 -9.00 -16.04
N THR A 176 -15.26 -10.31 -15.80
CA THR A 176 -15.71 -10.88 -14.52
C THR A 176 -14.71 -10.54 -13.41
N LEU A 177 -13.42 -10.83 -13.62
CA LEU A 177 -12.35 -10.54 -12.65
C LEU A 177 -12.24 -9.04 -12.35
N LEU A 178 -12.31 -8.18 -13.36
CA LEU A 178 -12.31 -6.72 -13.17
C LEU A 178 -13.51 -6.25 -12.33
N SER A 179 -14.68 -6.85 -12.54
CA SER A 179 -15.90 -6.52 -11.78
C SER A 179 -15.77 -6.95 -10.31
N ASP A 180 -15.24 -8.14 -10.05
CA ASP A 180 -15.03 -8.65 -8.70
C ASP A 180 -13.97 -7.84 -7.94
N VAL A 181 -12.82 -7.57 -8.57
CA VAL A 181 -11.79 -6.68 -8.01
C VAL A 181 -12.36 -5.29 -7.71
N GLN A 182 -13.12 -4.70 -8.63
CA GLN A 182 -13.75 -3.39 -8.39
C GLN A 182 -14.67 -3.42 -7.17
N ARG A 183 -15.54 -4.43 -7.09
CA ARG A 183 -16.51 -4.58 -5.99
C ARG A 183 -15.80 -4.79 -4.64
N ASN A 184 -14.86 -5.72 -4.59
CA ASN A 184 -14.17 -6.10 -3.36
C ASN A 184 -13.20 -5.01 -2.89
N ALA A 185 -12.49 -4.35 -3.81
CA ALA A 185 -11.70 -3.17 -3.50
C ALA A 185 -12.57 -2.03 -2.97
N ASN A 186 -13.76 -1.80 -3.53
CA ASN A 186 -14.67 -0.77 -3.03
C ASN A 186 -15.25 -1.11 -1.65
N SER A 187 -15.51 -2.40 -1.36
CA SER A 187 -15.91 -2.85 -0.02
C SER A 187 -14.82 -2.53 1.00
N LEU A 188 -13.58 -3.00 0.77
CA LEU A 188 -12.46 -2.72 1.67
C LEU A 188 -12.19 -1.22 1.81
N ARG A 189 -12.26 -0.46 0.71
CA ARG A 189 -12.12 1.00 0.74
C ARG A 189 -13.17 1.67 1.63
N THR A 190 -14.39 1.12 1.67
CA THR A 190 -15.46 1.64 2.53
C THR A 190 -15.15 1.37 4.00
N ASP A 191 -14.78 0.13 4.35
CA ASP A 191 -14.37 -0.23 5.71
C ASP A 191 -13.20 0.64 6.22
N VAL A 192 -12.19 0.87 5.36
CA VAL A 192 -11.07 1.78 5.64
C VAL A 192 -11.55 3.22 5.82
N SER A 193 -12.50 3.68 4.99
CA SER A 193 -13.05 5.04 5.08
C SER A 193 -13.80 5.26 6.39
N ASP A 194 -14.56 4.27 6.85
CA ASP A 194 -15.31 4.35 8.11
C ASP A 194 -14.36 4.52 9.30
N VAL A 195 -13.27 3.74 9.34
CA VAL A 195 -12.21 3.89 10.35
C VAL A 195 -11.52 5.26 10.25
N LEU A 196 -11.27 5.76 9.04
CA LEU A 196 -10.64 7.07 8.84
C LEU A 196 -11.56 8.23 9.26
N LEU A 197 -12.89 8.10 9.11
CA LEU A 197 -13.84 9.11 9.59
C LEU A 197 -13.78 9.30 11.11
N GLU A 198 -13.49 8.24 11.86
CA GLU A 198 -13.30 8.32 13.32
C GLU A 198 -11.97 8.99 13.71
N ARG A 199 -10.95 8.88 12.86
CA ARG A 199 -9.58 9.34 13.15
C ARG A 199 -9.26 10.75 12.63
N VAL A 200 -9.88 11.14 11.52
CA VAL A 200 -9.55 12.37 10.80
C VAL A 200 -10.46 13.51 11.24
N GLY A 201 -9.85 14.58 11.76
CA GLY A 201 -10.54 15.81 12.12
C GLY A 201 -10.98 16.62 10.90
N HIS A 202 -11.87 17.58 11.13
CA HIS A 202 -12.34 18.52 10.13
C HIS A 202 -11.22 19.52 9.78
N ASP A 203 -11.17 19.94 8.51
CA ASP A 203 -10.39 21.08 8.00
C ASP A 203 -8.92 20.88 7.59
N ARG A 204 -8.29 19.70 7.74
CA ARG A 204 -6.93 19.47 7.21
C ARG A 204 -6.74 18.10 6.54
N PRO A 205 -6.05 18.03 5.38
CA PRO A 205 -5.66 16.75 4.78
C PRO A 205 -4.68 15.98 5.67
N VAL A 206 -4.89 14.68 5.80
CA VAL A 206 -3.95 13.73 6.40
C VAL A 206 -3.21 13.02 5.29
N HIS A 207 -1.88 12.92 5.44
CA HIS A 207 -0.99 12.38 4.41
C HIS A 207 -0.60 10.95 4.77
N GLY A 208 -0.59 10.09 3.76
CA GLY A 208 0.02 8.76 3.81
C GLY A 208 1.04 8.61 2.68
N GLN A 209 1.65 7.43 2.59
CA GLN A 209 2.73 7.18 1.62
C GLN A 209 2.33 7.44 0.16
N TYR A 210 1.08 7.17 -0.21
CA TYR A 210 0.63 7.19 -1.63
C TYR A 210 -0.31 8.34 -1.97
N GLY A 211 -0.52 9.28 -1.05
CA GLY A 211 -1.42 10.42 -1.23
C GLY A 211 -2.00 10.96 0.07
N SER A 212 -3.00 11.83 -0.05
CA SER A 212 -3.66 12.46 1.10
C SER A 212 -5.18 12.33 1.02
N ILE A 213 -5.81 12.38 2.19
CA ILE A 213 -7.26 12.28 2.37
C ILE A 213 -7.76 13.40 3.29
N GLN A 214 -9.00 13.82 3.08
CA GLN A 214 -9.63 14.87 3.87
C GLN A 214 -11.08 14.48 4.19
N ARG A 215 -11.51 14.72 5.43
CA ARG A 215 -12.92 14.62 5.81
C ARG A 215 -13.69 15.80 5.24
N THR A 216 -14.79 15.50 4.57
CA THR A 216 -15.67 16.50 3.97
C THR A 216 -17.13 16.16 4.24
N THR A 217 -17.99 17.17 4.22
CA THR A 217 -19.43 17.00 4.42
C THR A 217 -20.14 17.12 3.09
N ARG A 218 -21.03 16.18 2.80
CA ARG A 218 -22.00 16.28 1.72
C ARG A 218 -23.36 16.59 2.33
N ARG A 219 -24.00 17.64 1.85
CA ARG A 219 -25.39 17.94 2.17
C ARG A 219 -26.28 17.43 1.03
N ASN A 220 -27.13 16.46 1.33
CA ASN A 220 -28.19 16.00 0.43
C ASN A 220 -29.49 16.70 0.82
N ARG A 221 -30.33 17.00 -0.18
CA ARG A 221 -31.67 17.53 0.04
C ARG A 221 -32.67 16.75 -0.81
N SER A 222 -33.77 16.33 -0.21
CA SER A 222 -34.93 15.72 -0.87
C SER A 222 -36.17 16.51 -0.52
N LEU A 223 -37.10 16.65 -1.46
CA LEU A 223 -38.36 17.33 -1.18
C LEU A 223 -39.13 16.57 -0.11
N LYS A 224 -39.72 17.30 0.82
CA LYS A 224 -40.72 16.77 1.74
C LYS A 224 -41.98 16.38 0.97
N ASP A 225 -42.88 15.68 1.66
CA ASP A 225 -44.19 15.34 1.11
C ASP A 225 -44.90 16.58 0.57
N ASP A 226 -45.57 16.42 -0.57
CA ASP A 226 -46.26 17.49 -1.30
C ASP A 226 -47.14 18.37 -0.41
N GLU A 227 -47.87 17.78 0.55
CA GLU A 227 -48.74 18.52 1.48
C GLU A 227 -47.93 19.43 2.43
N GLN A 228 -46.76 18.97 2.90
CA GLN A 228 -45.89 19.77 3.76
C GLN A 228 -45.27 20.93 2.97
N VAL A 229 -44.85 20.66 1.74
CA VAL A 229 -44.29 21.68 0.83
C VAL A 229 -45.34 22.73 0.49
N LEU A 230 -46.56 22.31 0.14
CA LEU A 230 -47.67 23.23 -0.13
C LEU A 230 -48.03 24.05 1.10
N GLY A 231 -48.11 23.43 2.27
CA GLY A 231 -48.38 24.14 3.53
C GLY A 231 -47.34 25.21 3.82
N ALA A 232 -46.04 24.89 3.67
CA ALA A 232 -44.96 25.85 3.87
C ALA A 232 -45.01 27.02 2.87
N LEU A 233 -45.36 26.75 1.60
CA LEU A 233 -45.54 27.80 0.58
C LEU A 233 -46.80 28.65 0.85
N GLU A 234 -47.89 28.06 1.34
CA GLU A 234 -49.14 28.74 1.69
C GLU A 234 -48.97 29.64 2.91
N ASP A 235 -48.27 29.18 3.95
CA ASP A 235 -47.90 29.97 5.13
C ASP A 235 -47.05 31.20 4.76
N ALA A 236 -46.28 31.11 3.66
CA ALA A 236 -45.52 32.21 3.10
C ALA A 236 -46.27 33.04 2.04
N GLY A 237 -47.57 32.78 1.84
CA GLY A 237 -48.47 33.60 1.02
C GLY A 237 -48.66 33.12 -0.42
N ILE A 238 -48.18 31.92 -0.79
CA ILE A 238 -48.51 31.29 -2.07
C ILE A 238 -49.71 30.36 -1.87
N ALA A 239 -50.89 30.83 -2.28
CA ALA A 239 -52.10 30.00 -2.25
C ALA A 239 -51.91 28.69 -3.04
N ARG A 240 -52.30 27.57 -2.43
CA ARG A 240 -52.18 26.20 -3.00
C ARG A 240 -52.75 26.07 -4.40
N GLU A 241 -53.80 26.83 -4.74
CA GLU A 241 -54.43 26.81 -6.07
C GLU A 241 -53.52 27.38 -7.18
N ARG A 242 -52.43 28.07 -6.81
CA ARG A 242 -51.44 28.62 -7.75
C ARG A 242 -50.28 27.65 -8.02
N VAL A 243 -50.16 26.55 -7.27
CA VAL A 243 -49.10 25.55 -7.42
C VAL A 243 -49.65 24.40 -8.26
N VAL A 244 -49.26 24.34 -9.54
CA VAL A 244 -49.79 23.36 -10.51
C VAL A 244 -49.12 21.99 -10.35
N SER A 245 -47.85 21.95 -9.95
CA SER A 245 -47.13 20.73 -9.62
C SER A 245 -45.95 21.04 -8.71
N ILE A 246 -45.58 20.08 -7.88
CA ILE A 246 -44.43 20.18 -6.98
C ILE A 246 -43.32 19.34 -7.56
N ASP A 247 -42.26 20.02 -7.96
CA ASP A 247 -41.02 19.38 -8.37
C ASP A 247 -39.86 20.23 -7.85
N ARG A 248 -38.70 19.60 -7.73
CA ARG A 248 -37.53 20.21 -7.09
C ARG A 248 -37.15 21.53 -7.74
N GLY A 249 -37.20 21.61 -9.07
CA GLY A 249 -36.85 22.83 -9.81
C GLY A 249 -37.80 23.97 -9.49
N LYS A 250 -39.12 23.72 -9.46
CA LYS A 250 -40.11 24.75 -9.14
C LYS A 250 -40.07 25.22 -7.69
N VAL A 251 -39.77 24.33 -6.75
CA VAL A 251 -39.63 24.69 -5.34
C VAL A 251 -38.36 25.53 -5.13
N ASP A 252 -37.24 25.15 -5.75
CA ASP A 252 -36.00 25.96 -5.73
C ASP A 252 -36.26 27.36 -6.33
N GLU A 253 -36.95 27.47 -7.48
CA GLU A 253 -37.36 28.76 -8.07
C GLU A 253 -38.28 29.59 -7.16
N ALA A 254 -39.17 28.94 -6.40
CA ALA A 254 -40.04 29.61 -5.46
C ALA A 254 -39.27 30.16 -4.24
N LEU A 255 -38.29 29.41 -3.74
CA LEU A 255 -37.43 29.82 -2.62
C LEU A 255 -36.56 31.04 -2.96
N ASP A 256 -36.24 31.27 -4.24
CA ASP A 256 -35.50 32.47 -4.67
C ASP A 256 -36.31 33.77 -4.49
N VAL A 257 -37.64 33.67 -4.51
CA VAL A 257 -38.56 34.82 -4.48
C VAL A 257 -39.31 34.92 -3.15
N VAL A 258 -39.48 33.79 -2.46
CA VAL A 258 -40.24 33.69 -1.23
C VAL A 258 -39.33 33.26 -0.09
N SER A 259 -39.39 34.01 1.01
CA SER A 259 -38.59 33.75 2.21
C SER A 259 -39.16 32.60 3.05
N VAL A 260 -39.18 31.39 2.47
CA VAL A 260 -39.47 30.13 3.18
C VAL A 260 -38.14 29.50 3.60
N PRO A 261 -37.98 29.02 4.85
CA PRO A 261 -36.83 28.24 5.24
C PRO A 261 -36.71 26.98 4.39
N GLU A 262 -35.51 26.69 3.86
CA GLU A 262 -35.26 25.48 3.07
C GLU A 262 -35.65 24.19 3.84
N SER A 263 -35.51 24.20 5.17
CA SER A 263 -35.91 23.11 6.06
C SER A 263 -37.41 22.82 6.08
N ASP A 264 -38.25 23.76 5.64
CA ASP A 264 -39.71 23.61 5.69
C ASP A 264 -40.22 22.89 4.44
N VAL A 265 -39.44 22.91 3.36
CA VAL A 265 -39.77 22.28 2.06
C VAL A 265 -38.84 21.11 1.69
N TYR A 266 -37.63 21.04 2.26
CA TYR A 266 -36.69 19.94 2.04
C TYR A 266 -36.38 19.21 3.34
N ASP A 267 -36.28 17.88 3.25
CA ASP A 267 -35.52 17.06 4.17
C ASP A 267 -34.04 17.18 3.79
N ILE A 268 -33.23 17.58 4.74
CA ILE A 268 -31.81 17.86 4.56
C ILE A 268 -31.03 16.84 5.40
N ASP A 269 -30.24 16.02 4.72
CA ASP A 269 -29.35 15.05 5.34
C ASP A 269 -27.90 15.46 5.10
N GLU A 270 -27.13 15.55 6.17
CA GLU A 270 -25.69 15.77 6.09
C GLU A 270 -24.97 14.44 6.32
N SER A 271 -24.08 14.09 5.39
CA SER A 271 -23.27 12.88 5.47
C SER A 271 -21.81 13.24 5.32
N GLU A 272 -21.00 12.77 6.26
CA GLU A 272 -19.57 12.97 6.24
C GLU A 272 -18.90 11.83 5.48
N TYR A 273 -17.89 12.16 4.70
CA TYR A 273 -17.15 11.17 3.93
C TYR A 273 -15.68 11.55 3.82
N VAL A 274 -14.84 10.53 3.68
CA VAL A 274 -13.43 10.72 3.37
C VAL A 274 -13.28 10.92 1.87
N ARG A 275 -12.64 12.01 1.49
CA ARG A 275 -12.30 12.31 0.11
C ARG A 275 -10.80 12.23 -0.08
N LYS A 276 -10.38 11.48 -1.11
CA LYS A 276 -9.01 11.54 -1.63
C LYS A 276 -8.71 12.96 -2.13
N ALA A 277 -7.70 13.60 -1.55
CA ALA A 277 -7.31 14.96 -1.86
C ALA A 277 -6.22 14.96 -2.94
N GLU A 278 -5.06 14.34 -2.66
CA GLU A 278 -3.94 14.24 -3.60
C GLU A 278 -3.45 12.79 -3.73
N VAL A 279 -2.75 12.51 -4.83
CA VAL A 279 -2.12 11.21 -5.12
C VAL A 279 -0.67 11.45 -5.46
N ASP A 280 0.22 10.73 -4.79
CA ASP A 280 1.65 10.74 -5.10
C ASP A 280 1.95 9.62 -6.10
N ASN A 281 1.99 9.94 -7.39
CA ASN A 281 2.25 8.96 -8.45
C ASN A 281 3.74 8.60 -8.55
N GLU A 282 4.63 9.54 -8.27
CA GLU A 282 6.08 9.32 -8.31
C GLU A 282 6.47 8.26 -7.28
N ARG A 283 5.99 8.40 -6.04
CA ARG A 283 6.23 7.40 -4.97
C ARG A 283 5.68 6.01 -5.31
N LYS A 284 4.52 5.95 -5.97
CA LYS A 284 3.94 4.67 -6.44
C LYS A 284 4.83 4.01 -7.49
N GLU A 285 5.31 4.79 -8.45
CA GLU A 285 6.17 4.30 -9.52
C GLU A 285 7.51 3.81 -8.96
N THR A 286 8.16 4.58 -8.08
CA THR A 286 9.41 4.16 -7.41
C THR A 286 9.21 2.87 -6.61
N ARG A 287 8.14 2.76 -5.82
CA ARG A 287 7.87 1.55 -5.03
C ARG A 287 7.57 0.35 -5.94
N LEU A 288 6.80 0.55 -7.01
CA LEU A 288 6.51 -0.49 -7.98
C LEU A 288 7.79 -0.96 -8.69
N GLN A 289 8.67 -0.04 -9.09
CA GLN A 289 9.93 -0.39 -9.71
C GLN A 289 10.81 -1.22 -8.77
N GLY A 290 10.95 -0.81 -7.50
CA GLY A 290 11.68 -1.61 -6.51
C GLY A 290 11.05 -2.98 -6.22
N LEU A 291 9.72 -3.12 -6.32
CA LEU A 291 9.06 -4.42 -6.26
C LEU A 291 9.40 -5.29 -7.48
N LYS A 292 9.39 -4.71 -8.68
CA LYS A 292 9.78 -5.40 -9.92
C LYS A 292 11.23 -5.84 -9.90
N ASP A 293 12.14 -4.98 -9.45
CA ASP A 293 13.57 -5.28 -9.37
C ASP A 293 13.82 -6.46 -8.41
N ARG A 294 13.11 -6.51 -7.27
CA ARG A 294 13.16 -7.65 -6.35
C ARG A 294 12.63 -8.94 -6.97
N LEU A 295 11.53 -8.87 -7.72
CA LEU A 295 10.95 -10.03 -8.39
C LEU A 295 11.89 -10.57 -9.49
N ALA A 296 12.50 -9.68 -10.27
CA ALA A 296 13.43 -10.05 -11.35
C ALA A 296 14.73 -10.69 -10.84
N VAL A 297 15.18 -10.32 -9.63
CA VAL A 297 16.35 -10.94 -8.98
C VAL A 297 16.01 -12.35 -8.47
N SER A 298 14.73 -12.68 -8.30
CA SER A 298 14.23 -13.97 -7.83
C SER A 298 13.92 -14.96 -8.97
N ASP A 299 14.29 -14.66 -10.22
CA ASP A 299 14.13 -15.60 -11.36
C ASP A 299 15.12 -16.78 -11.22
N ASP A 300 14.71 -17.75 -10.40
CA ASP A 300 15.34 -19.06 -10.26
C ASP A 300 15.07 -19.89 -11.52
N PRO A 301 16.09 -20.51 -12.16
CA PRO A 301 15.89 -21.45 -13.26
C PRO A 301 14.90 -22.60 -12.96
N GLU A 302 14.71 -22.96 -11.69
CA GLU A 302 13.70 -23.94 -11.25
C GLU A 302 12.28 -23.38 -11.35
N ALA A 303 12.08 -22.07 -11.19
CA ALA A 303 10.79 -21.41 -11.36
C ALA A 303 10.27 -21.49 -12.81
N ASP A 304 11.16 -21.41 -13.81
CA ASP A 304 10.76 -21.55 -15.22
C ASP A 304 10.24 -22.95 -15.55
N VAL A 305 10.78 -23.99 -14.91
CA VAL A 305 10.31 -25.37 -15.06
C VAL A 305 8.94 -25.54 -14.41
N LEU A 306 8.75 -24.96 -13.23
CA LEU A 306 7.47 -24.97 -12.52
C LEU A 306 6.38 -24.21 -13.27
N ARG A 307 6.68 -23.04 -13.86
CA ARG A 307 5.75 -22.28 -14.71
C ARG A 307 5.25 -23.13 -15.89
N GLN A 308 6.16 -23.79 -16.61
CA GLN A 308 5.79 -24.68 -17.73
C GLN A 308 4.92 -25.87 -17.29
N GLU A 309 5.16 -26.41 -16.09
CA GLU A 309 4.35 -27.49 -15.54
C GLU A 309 2.94 -27.00 -15.17
N VAL A 310 2.83 -25.81 -14.56
CA VAL A 310 1.56 -25.16 -14.25
C VAL A 310 0.77 -24.89 -15.53
N ASP A 311 1.38 -24.29 -16.56
CA ASP A 311 0.73 -24.02 -17.85
C ASP A 311 0.15 -25.31 -18.47
N ARG A 312 0.89 -26.41 -18.40
CA ARG A 312 0.42 -27.71 -18.90
C ARG A 312 -0.79 -28.21 -18.10
N LEU A 313 -0.76 -28.07 -16.78
CA LEU A 313 -1.86 -28.49 -15.90
C LEU A 313 -3.10 -27.63 -16.10
N GLU A 314 -2.93 -26.33 -16.31
CA GLU A 314 -4.02 -25.40 -16.62
C GLU A 314 -4.68 -25.73 -17.95
N GLN A 315 -3.90 -26.01 -18.99
CA GLN A 315 -4.43 -26.45 -20.28
C GLN A 315 -5.22 -27.76 -20.15
N GLU A 316 -4.75 -28.71 -19.34
CA GLU A 316 -5.49 -29.93 -19.04
C GLU A 316 -6.80 -29.65 -18.28
N ILE A 317 -6.80 -28.72 -17.32
CA ILE A 317 -8.01 -28.30 -16.61
C ILE A 317 -8.99 -27.61 -17.57
N GLU A 318 -8.53 -26.73 -18.44
CA GLU A 318 -9.34 -26.05 -19.44
C GLU A 318 -10.00 -27.07 -20.37
N GLU A 319 -9.24 -28.02 -20.92
CA GLU A 319 -9.78 -29.10 -21.76
C GLU A 319 -10.85 -29.95 -21.02
N LEU A 320 -10.69 -30.15 -19.71
CA LEU A 320 -11.62 -30.94 -18.89
C LEU A 320 -12.84 -30.14 -18.41
N THR A 321 -12.73 -28.82 -18.30
CA THR A 321 -13.77 -27.93 -17.78
C THR A 321 -14.44 -27.08 -18.85
N GLU A 322 -13.96 -27.15 -20.10
CA GLU A 322 -14.57 -26.53 -21.26
C GLU A 322 -16.03 -26.97 -21.33
N PHE A 323 -16.92 -25.99 -21.09
CA PHE A 323 -18.33 -26.25 -20.98
C PHE A 323 -18.87 -26.56 -22.36
N SER A 324 -18.86 -27.84 -22.76
CA SER A 324 -19.47 -28.28 -24.00
C SER A 324 -20.97 -27.93 -23.93
N PRO A 325 -21.49 -26.99 -24.75
CA PRO A 325 -22.91 -26.71 -24.75
C PRO A 325 -23.61 -27.98 -25.17
N ALA A 326 -24.43 -28.53 -24.28
CA ALA A 326 -25.17 -29.77 -24.45
C ALA A 326 -25.81 -29.82 -25.85
N SER A 327 -25.16 -30.54 -26.75
CA SER A 327 -25.70 -30.84 -28.08
C SER A 327 -26.52 -32.11 -27.94
N THR A 328 -27.79 -32.04 -28.33
CA THR A 328 -28.75 -33.14 -28.56
C THR A 328 -29.46 -33.78 -27.36
N PHE A 329 -30.40 -33.03 -26.78
CA PHE A 329 -31.70 -33.60 -26.39
C PHE A 329 -32.79 -32.63 -26.82
N ASP A 330 -33.25 -32.73 -28.07
CA ASP A 330 -34.66 -32.86 -28.46
C ASP A 330 -34.78 -32.65 -29.97
N GLU A 331 -35.00 -33.73 -30.73
CA GLU A 331 -35.79 -33.74 -31.98
C GLU A 331 -36.03 -35.20 -32.39
N GLN A 332 -36.73 -35.94 -31.54
CA GLN A 332 -37.60 -37.03 -31.99
C GLN A 332 -38.98 -36.87 -31.36
N THR A 333 -39.59 -35.72 -31.62
CA THR A 333 -41.04 -35.60 -31.70
C THR A 333 -41.38 -35.13 -33.11
N GLU A 334 -41.40 -36.05 -34.07
CA GLU A 334 -42.49 -36.19 -35.05
C GLU A 334 -42.18 -37.20 -36.17
N ARG A 335 -43.14 -38.13 -36.36
CA ARG A 335 -43.48 -38.94 -37.56
C ARG A 335 -42.90 -40.35 -37.68
N GLY A 336 -43.79 -41.34 -37.46
CA GLY A 336 -43.67 -42.73 -37.88
C GLY A 336 -44.62 -43.65 -37.15
#